data_AF-A0A507EIH2-F1
#
_entry.id   AF-A0A507EIH2-F1
#
_cell.length_a   1.000
_cell.length_b   1.000
_cell.length_c   1.000
_cell.angle_alpha   90.00
_cell.angle_beta   90.00
_cell.angle_gamma   90.00
#
_symmetry.space_group_name_H-M   'P 1'
#
loop_
_entity.id
_entity.type
_entity.pdbx_description
1 polymer ?
#
loop_
_entity_poly.entity_id
_entity_poly.type
_entity_poly.pdbx_seq_one_letter_code
_entity_poly.pdbx_strand_id
1 'polypeptide(L)'
;MSASALLASATHPTELYALVRYILTPTPSSISPASKKSSVSPSRSPTRARCYHFLNLTSRSFSRVIAELDDELRHPVCLFYLVLRALDTVEDDMTLDIARKAALLKDFHNKIYQKGWKFMDSGENEKDRLLLQEFDVVIEEFLTLDEKYQKVIADITKRMGAGMALYIATPTPEKPRYIEIETTPAYNTYTHYVAGLVGIGLTDLFAASRLEQPQLTSPANIELANEMGQFLQKVNILKDFLEDLQEGRVFWPKDVWSKYVPEGRSVDALAEEQHQDVALACLNELVVDALKLVPSCLSYMSLLKNPTVFQFCAIPQMMAIATLDHFYNNPSVFRTTGTKIRRGLAVKLMLASTDMRSVKKQYEQYALSINRKNADAVGKNDKDKSFMKVAVACADIVKWVHAHDETQLVPAANNGWKFDWVVAVGLVVIACALAMGMLPTVL
;
A
#
# COMPACT_ATOMS: atom_id res chain seq x y z
N MET A 1 10.62 14.02 -13.65
CA MET A 1 10.87 13.67 -12.22
C MET A 1 11.33 14.94 -11.51
N SER A 2 10.95 15.20 -10.25
CA SER A 2 11.35 16.46 -9.58
C SER A 2 12.80 16.43 -9.10
N ALA A 3 13.53 17.55 -9.24
CA ALA A 3 14.90 17.70 -8.74
C ALA A 3 15.02 17.36 -7.24
N SER A 4 13.94 17.56 -6.48
CA SER A 4 13.85 17.19 -5.07
C SER A 4 14.07 15.69 -4.79
N ALA A 5 13.67 14.79 -5.71
CA ALA A 5 13.86 13.36 -5.51
C ALA A 5 15.32 12.92 -5.70
N LEU A 6 16.05 13.55 -6.63
CA LEU A 6 17.48 13.30 -6.82
C LEU A 6 18.28 13.84 -5.63
N LEU A 7 17.94 15.05 -5.17
CA LEU A 7 18.59 15.67 -4.02
C LEU A 7 18.38 14.86 -2.74
N ALA A 8 17.15 14.38 -2.48
CA ALA A 8 16.84 13.54 -1.32
C ALA A 8 17.60 12.19 -1.30
N SER A 9 18.06 11.71 -2.46
CA SER A 9 18.84 10.47 -2.59
C SER A 9 20.33 10.71 -2.86
N ALA A 10 20.82 11.94 -2.80
CA ALA A 10 22.21 12.28 -3.11
C ALA A 10 23.23 11.60 -2.17
N THR A 11 22.85 11.39 -0.91
CA THR A 11 23.66 10.65 0.09
C THR A 11 23.45 9.14 0.04
N HIS A 12 22.63 8.64 -0.91
CA HIS A 12 22.31 7.23 -1.06
C HIS A 12 22.67 6.73 -2.48
N PRO A 13 23.94 6.39 -2.75
CA PRO A 13 24.42 6.05 -4.10
C PRO A 13 23.63 4.94 -4.81
N THR A 14 23.19 3.91 -4.07
CA THR A 14 22.36 2.82 -4.63
C THR A 14 20.94 3.27 -5.01
N GLU A 15 20.38 4.26 -4.29
CA GLU A 15 19.08 4.85 -4.62
C GLU A 15 19.21 5.76 -5.85
N LEU A 16 20.27 6.56 -5.94
CA LEU A 16 20.55 7.42 -7.09
C LEU A 16 20.72 6.60 -8.37
N TYR A 17 21.49 5.50 -8.31
CA TYR A 17 21.62 4.57 -9.42
C TYR A 17 20.27 3.97 -9.83
N ALA A 18 19.44 3.57 -8.87
CA ALA A 18 18.10 3.05 -9.13
C ALA A 18 17.20 4.11 -9.81
N LEU A 19 17.24 5.37 -9.36
CA LEU A 19 16.51 6.48 -9.97
C LEU A 19 16.97 6.71 -11.41
N VAL A 20 18.28 6.77 -11.66
CA VAL A 20 18.84 6.97 -13.00
C VAL A 20 18.46 5.82 -13.91
N ARG A 21 18.62 4.57 -13.47
CA ARG A 21 18.19 3.40 -14.24
C ARG A 21 16.68 3.43 -14.51
N TYR A 22 15.86 3.83 -13.54
CA TYR A 22 14.42 3.94 -13.70
C TYR A 22 14.01 5.02 -14.72
N ILE A 23 14.80 6.09 -14.87
CA ILE A 23 14.62 7.11 -15.92
C ILE A 23 15.03 6.57 -17.28
N LEU A 24 16.19 5.91 -17.35
CA LEU A 24 16.77 5.41 -18.60
C LEU A 24 16.06 4.16 -19.13
N THR A 25 15.36 3.43 -18.27
CA THR A 25 14.50 2.31 -18.68
C THR A 25 13.22 2.89 -19.28
N PRO A 26 12.96 2.69 -20.58
CA PRO A 26 11.74 3.16 -21.20
C PRO A 26 10.54 2.64 -20.42
N THR A 27 9.63 3.53 -20.05
CA THR A 27 8.33 3.10 -19.54
C THR A 27 7.61 2.35 -20.65
N PRO A 28 6.90 1.24 -20.36
CA PRO A 28 5.90 0.70 -21.28
C PRO A 28 4.68 1.65 -21.30
N SER A 29 4.91 2.87 -21.75
CA SER A 29 3.95 3.93 -22.04
C SER A 29 4.66 5.13 -22.69
N SER A 30 5.55 4.86 -23.64
CA SER A 30 5.49 5.59 -24.90
C SER A 30 5.07 4.58 -25.96
N ILE A 31 3.89 4.81 -26.53
CA ILE A 31 3.40 4.07 -27.68
C ILE A 31 4.34 4.46 -28.82
N SER A 32 5.35 3.65 -29.09
CA SER A 32 6.03 3.68 -30.39
C SER A 32 5.22 2.81 -31.36
N PRO A 33 4.83 3.30 -32.54
CA PRO A 33 4.01 2.56 -33.52
C PRO A 33 4.82 1.53 -34.32
N ALA A 34 5.88 0.95 -33.76
CA ALA A 34 6.79 0.08 -34.49
C ALA A 34 6.98 -1.25 -33.75
N SER A 35 6.53 -2.31 -34.43
CA SER A 35 6.75 -3.74 -34.15
C SER A 35 5.78 -4.44 -33.17
N LYS A 36 4.63 -4.85 -33.69
CA LYS A 36 4.32 -6.28 -33.93
C LYS A 36 3.03 -6.37 -34.73
N LYS A 37 3.15 -6.91 -35.96
CA LYS A 37 2.02 -7.38 -36.76
C LYS A 37 1.44 -8.62 -36.08
N SER A 38 0.44 -8.42 -35.22
CA SER A 38 -0.60 -9.40 -34.95
C SER A 38 -1.93 -8.66 -35.00
N SER A 39 -2.79 -9.11 -35.90
CA SER A 39 -4.14 -8.60 -36.14
C SER A 39 -4.95 -8.46 -34.85
N VAL A 40 -5.72 -7.37 -34.76
CA VAL A 40 -6.55 -6.88 -33.65
C VAL A 40 -5.82 -5.96 -32.66
N SER A 41 -5.59 -4.70 -33.06
CA SER A 41 -5.44 -3.59 -32.12
C SER A 41 -6.84 -3.19 -31.62
N PRO A 42 -7.16 -3.27 -30.31
CA PRO A 42 -8.44 -2.75 -29.84
C PRO A 42 -8.41 -1.23 -29.98
N SER A 43 -9.35 -0.68 -30.74
CA SER A 43 -9.68 0.75 -30.73
C SER A 43 -9.85 1.19 -29.28
N ARG A 44 -8.97 2.05 -28.78
CA ARG A 44 -9.01 2.50 -27.39
C ARG A 44 -10.23 3.40 -27.20
N SER A 45 -11.26 2.88 -26.54
CA SER A 45 -12.43 3.68 -26.18
C SER A 45 -12.01 4.93 -25.37
N PRO A 46 -12.58 6.12 -25.63
CA PRO A 46 -12.35 7.31 -24.81
C PRO A 46 -12.56 7.06 -23.32
N THR A 47 -13.54 6.23 -22.96
CA THR A 47 -13.86 5.81 -21.59
C THR A 47 -12.72 5.03 -20.96
N ARG A 48 -12.14 4.05 -21.67
CA ARG A 48 -10.96 3.31 -21.22
C ARG A 48 -9.78 4.23 -20.92
N ALA A 49 -9.50 5.17 -21.81
CA ALA A 49 -8.42 6.14 -21.61
C ALA A 49 -8.66 7.00 -20.36
N ARG A 50 -9.93 7.38 -20.12
CA ARG A 50 -10.33 8.14 -18.94
C ARG A 50 -10.21 7.32 -17.64
N CYS A 51 -10.51 6.02 -17.64
CA CYS A 51 -10.23 5.13 -16.51
C CYS A 51 -8.73 5.10 -16.15
N TYR A 52 -7.83 4.94 -17.14
CA TYR A 52 -6.39 4.98 -16.86
C TYR A 52 -5.89 6.38 -16.45
N HIS A 53 -6.57 7.44 -16.88
CA HIS A 53 -6.31 8.78 -16.35
C HIS A 53 -6.68 8.85 -14.86
N PHE A 54 -7.86 8.37 -14.46
CA PHE A 54 -8.24 8.31 -13.04
C PHE A 54 -7.27 7.47 -12.23
N LEU A 55 -6.85 6.31 -12.74
CA LEU A 55 -5.87 5.47 -12.07
C LEU A 55 -4.56 6.23 -11.77
N ASN A 56 -4.06 7.00 -12.73
CA ASN A 56 -2.86 7.82 -12.54
C ASN A 56 -3.09 9.02 -11.60
N LEU A 57 -4.29 9.59 -11.61
CA LEU A 57 -4.67 10.72 -10.76
C LEU A 57 -4.72 10.30 -9.29
N THR A 58 -5.39 9.19 -9.00
CA THR A 58 -5.64 8.73 -7.62
C THR A 58 -4.49 7.91 -7.04
N SER A 59 -3.68 7.22 -7.87
CA SER A 59 -2.48 6.51 -7.39
C SER A 59 -1.33 6.44 -8.38
N ARG A 60 -0.43 7.43 -8.29
CA ARG A 60 0.78 7.55 -9.15
C ARG A 60 1.75 6.36 -9.07
N SER A 61 1.90 5.73 -7.91
CA SER A 61 2.82 4.60 -7.76
C SER A 61 2.15 3.29 -8.17
N PHE A 62 0.90 3.08 -7.76
CA PHE A 62 0.16 1.85 -8.04
C PHE A 62 -0.27 1.77 -9.51
N SER A 63 -0.53 2.90 -10.17
CA SER A 63 -0.85 2.92 -11.61
C SER A 63 0.23 2.28 -12.47
N ARG A 64 1.51 2.50 -12.12
CA ARG A 64 2.64 1.87 -12.80
C ARG A 64 2.68 0.37 -12.52
N VAL A 65 2.47 -0.04 -11.27
CA VAL A 65 2.46 -1.46 -10.90
C VAL A 65 1.34 -2.21 -11.63
N ILE A 66 0.15 -1.61 -11.74
CA ILE A 66 -0.96 -2.15 -12.54
C ILE A 66 -0.59 -2.22 -14.02
N ALA A 67 0.09 -1.21 -14.56
CA ALA A 67 0.47 -1.19 -15.97
C ALA A 67 1.42 -2.34 -16.39
N GLU A 68 2.22 -2.86 -15.46
CA GLU A 68 3.12 -4.00 -15.70
C GLU A 68 2.42 -5.37 -15.64
N LEU A 69 1.14 -5.43 -15.21
CA LEU A 69 0.37 -6.68 -15.26
C LEU A 69 0.19 -7.17 -16.70
N ASP A 70 0.08 -8.49 -16.84
CA ASP A 70 -0.38 -9.15 -18.06
C ASP A 70 -1.68 -8.53 -18.58
N ASP A 71 -1.84 -8.47 -19.92
CA ASP A 71 -2.93 -7.77 -20.60
C ASP A 71 -4.33 -8.23 -20.11
N GLU A 72 -4.48 -9.53 -19.82
CA GLU A 72 -5.71 -10.15 -19.30
C GLU A 72 -6.13 -9.55 -17.94
N LEU A 73 -5.18 -9.21 -17.07
CA LEU A 73 -5.46 -8.68 -15.72
C LEU A 73 -5.38 -7.17 -15.63
N ARG A 74 -4.61 -6.51 -16.51
CA ARG A 74 -4.34 -5.08 -16.40
C ARG A 74 -5.62 -4.23 -16.33
N HIS A 75 -6.63 -4.57 -17.12
CA HIS A 75 -7.87 -3.80 -17.16
C HIS A 75 -8.86 -4.18 -16.05
N PRO A 76 -9.13 -5.48 -15.78
CA PRO A 76 -9.91 -5.88 -14.61
C PRO A 76 -9.38 -5.31 -13.29
N VAL A 77 -8.06 -5.35 -13.06
CA VAL A 77 -7.45 -4.82 -11.82
C VAL A 77 -7.51 -3.28 -11.78
N CYS A 78 -7.38 -2.60 -12.92
CA CYS A 78 -7.59 -1.15 -13.01
C CYS A 78 -9.01 -0.77 -12.56
N LEU A 79 -10.03 -1.45 -13.08
CA LEU A 79 -11.43 -1.18 -12.73
C LEU A 79 -11.76 -1.59 -11.30
N PHE A 80 -11.22 -2.71 -10.83
CA PHE A 80 -11.33 -3.12 -9.43
C PHE A 80 -10.80 -2.02 -8.50
N TYR A 81 -9.61 -1.50 -8.78
CA TYR A 81 -9.02 -0.40 -8.02
C TYR A 81 -9.88 0.87 -8.07
N LEU A 82 -10.40 1.26 -9.24
CA LEU A 82 -11.21 2.48 -9.37
C LEU A 82 -12.57 2.37 -8.65
N VAL A 83 -13.21 1.20 -8.72
CA VAL A 83 -14.47 0.95 -8.00
C VAL A 83 -14.25 1.07 -6.49
N LEU A 84 -13.19 0.43 -5.96
CA LEU A 84 -12.89 0.50 -4.54
C LEU A 84 -12.40 1.89 -4.11
N ARG A 85 -11.63 2.60 -4.95
CA ARG A 85 -11.24 3.98 -4.68
C ARG A 85 -12.44 4.91 -4.60
N ALA A 86 -13.44 4.73 -5.47
CA ALA A 86 -14.67 5.51 -5.40
C ALA A 86 -15.49 5.19 -4.14
N LEU A 87 -15.48 3.93 -3.70
CA LEU A 87 -16.09 3.52 -2.43
C LEU A 87 -15.36 4.17 -1.23
N ASP A 88 -14.02 4.12 -1.19
CA ASP A 88 -13.19 4.80 -0.17
C ASP A 88 -13.51 6.29 -0.12
N THR A 89 -13.61 6.97 -1.28
CA THR A 89 -13.95 8.40 -1.35
C THR A 89 -15.32 8.71 -0.73
N VAL A 90 -16.29 7.79 -0.78
CA VAL A 90 -17.57 7.97 -0.07
C VAL A 90 -17.41 7.78 1.44
N GLU A 91 -16.58 6.83 1.88
CA GLU A 91 -16.30 6.60 3.31
C GLU A 91 -15.58 7.80 3.93
N ASP A 92 -14.54 8.30 3.27
CA ASP A 92 -13.64 9.35 3.74
C ASP A 92 -14.28 10.74 3.74
N ASP A 93 -15.35 10.95 2.96
CA ASP A 93 -16.00 12.26 2.86
C ASP A 93 -16.83 12.59 4.11
N MET A 94 -16.25 13.34 5.04
CA MET A 94 -16.89 13.75 6.30
C MET A 94 -17.99 14.83 6.11
N THR A 95 -18.21 15.32 4.89
CA THR A 95 -19.29 16.28 4.60
C THR A 95 -20.64 15.62 4.33
N LEU A 96 -20.64 14.31 4.07
CA LEU A 96 -21.84 13.53 3.83
C LEU A 96 -22.58 13.20 5.12
N ASP A 97 -23.90 13.36 5.11
CA ASP A 97 -24.77 12.82 6.15
C ASP A 97 -24.52 11.32 6.37
N ILE A 98 -24.40 10.89 7.63
CA ILE A 98 -23.98 9.53 7.98
C ILE A 98 -25.01 8.49 7.53
N ALA A 99 -26.31 8.77 7.64
CA ALA A 99 -27.34 7.84 7.20
C ALA A 99 -27.30 7.66 5.67
N ARG A 100 -27.12 8.77 4.94
CA ARG A 100 -26.91 8.75 3.50
C ARG A 100 -25.64 8.00 3.10
N LYS A 101 -24.51 8.28 3.77
CA LYS A 101 -23.22 7.60 3.55
C LYS A 101 -23.37 6.10 3.75
N ALA A 102 -23.94 5.67 4.89
CA ALA A 102 -24.16 4.27 5.21
C ALA A 102 -25.02 3.55 4.17
N ALA A 103 -26.10 4.19 3.71
CA ALA A 103 -26.96 3.64 2.67
C ALA A 103 -26.22 3.52 1.32
N LEU A 104 -25.45 4.54 0.94
CA LEU A 104 -24.68 4.54 -0.30
C LEU A 104 -23.58 3.48 -0.29
N LEU A 105 -22.81 3.35 0.79
CA LEU A 105 -21.76 2.33 0.94
C LEU A 105 -22.34 0.91 0.77
N LYS A 106 -23.48 0.62 1.42
CA LYS A 106 -24.14 -0.70 1.32
C LYS A 106 -24.67 -0.99 -0.08
N ASP A 107 -25.17 0.02 -0.79
CA ASP A 107 -25.76 -0.12 -2.13
C ASP A 107 -24.76 0.09 -3.29
N PHE A 108 -23.51 0.48 -3.00
CA PHE A 108 -22.53 0.86 -4.03
C PHE A 108 -22.28 -0.25 -5.07
N HIS A 109 -22.30 -1.51 -4.62
CA HIS A 109 -22.19 -2.69 -5.49
C HIS A 109 -23.34 -2.84 -6.50
N ASN A 110 -24.51 -2.22 -6.27
CA ASN A 110 -25.57 -2.14 -7.26
C ASN A 110 -25.36 -0.93 -8.19
N LYS A 111 -24.79 0.17 -7.66
CA LYS A 111 -24.49 1.38 -8.45
C LYS A 111 -23.51 1.10 -9.59
N ILE A 112 -22.54 0.21 -9.39
CA ILE A 112 -21.59 -0.17 -10.46
C ILE A 112 -22.25 -0.85 -11.67
N TYR A 113 -23.50 -1.33 -11.54
CA TYR A 113 -24.29 -1.87 -12.66
C TYR A 113 -25.26 -0.84 -13.28
N GLN A 114 -25.43 0.32 -12.64
CA GLN A 114 -26.38 1.35 -13.06
C GLN A 114 -25.74 2.29 -14.09
N LYS A 115 -25.94 2.01 -15.39
CA LYS A 115 -25.43 2.86 -16.48
C LYS A 115 -25.77 4.34 -16.27
N GLY A 116 -24.76 5.20 -16.45
CA GLY A 116 -24.89 6.65 -16.30
C GLY A 116 -24.93 7.15 -14.86
N TRP A 117 -24.81 6.29 -13.85
CA TRP A 117 -24.77 6.73 -12.45
C TRP A 117 -23.50 7.55 -12.17
N LYS A 118 -23.70 8.65 -11.44
CA LYS A 118 -22.68 9.61 -11.00
C LYS A 118 -23.00 10.04 -9.57
N PHE A 119 -22.00 10.56 -8.88
CA PHE A 119 -22.18 11.15 -7.56
C PHE A 119 -21.56 12.55 -7.51
N MET A 120 -22.40 13.58 -7.37
CA MET A 120 -22.01 14.99 -7.41
C MET A 120 -21.89 15.63 -6.03
N ASP A 121 -22.28 14.90 -4.98
CA ASP A 121 -22.53 15.47 -3.66
C ASP A 121 -21.33 15.36 -2.73
N SER A 122 -20.18 14.90 -3.24
CA SER A 122 -18.95 14.89 -2.48
C SER A 122 -18.48 16.30 -2.15
N GLY A 123 -17.89 16.47 -0.97
CA GLY A 123 -17.32 17.72 -0.49
C GLY A 123 -16.33 18.35 -1.48
N GLU A 124 -16.21 19.67 -1.47
CA GLU A 124 -15.36 20.40 -2.43
C GLU A 124 -13.87 20.07 -2.27
N ASN A 125 -13.45 19.76 -1.05
CA ASN A 125 -12.07 19.43 -0.72
C ASN A 125 -11.77 17.93 -0.80
N GLU A 126 -12.77 17.09 -1.13
CA GLU A 126 -12.58 15.66 -1.24
C GLU A 126 -11.66 15.36 -2.44
N LYS A 127 -10.48 14.80 -2.16
CA LYS A 127 -9.34 14.78 -3.07
C LYS A 127 -9.63 14.07 -4.38
N ASP A 128 -10.35 12.96 -4.29
CA ASP A 128 -10.61 12.07 -5.42
C ASP A 128 -12.06 12.22 -5.96
N ARG A 129 -12.80 13.28 -5.56
CA ARG A 129 -14.22 13.50 -5.93
C ARG A 129 -14.52 13.44 -7.43
N LEU A 130 -13.56 13.82 -8.28
CA LEU A 130 -13.74 13.81 -9.74
C LEU A 130 -14.04 12.40 -10.27
N LEU A 131 -13.48 11.37 -9.63
CA LEU A 131 -13.76 9.96 -9.96
C LEU A 131 -15.24 9.64 -9.75
N LEU A 132 -15.85 10.13 -8.67
CA LEU A 132 -17.27 9.94 -8.36
C LEU A 132 -18.19 10.74 -9.30
N GLN A 133 -17.76 11.95 -9.69
CA GLN A 133 -18.50 12.82 -10.61
C GLN A 133 -18.57 12.28 -12.04
N GLU A 134 -17.56 11.51 -12.46
CA GLU A 134 -17.47 10.87 -13.77
C GLU A 134 -17.47 9.34 -13.66
N PHE A 135 -18.14 8.80 -12.64
CA PHE A 135 -18.11 7.36 -12.37
C PHE A 135 -18.85 6.52 -13.43
N ASP A 136 -19.70 7.15 -14.23
CA ASP A 136 -20.34 6.53 -15.40
C ASP A 136 -19.31 5.93 -16.36
N VAL A 137 -18.16 6.58 -16.52
CA VAL A 137 -17.04 6.09 -17.34
C VAL A 137 -16.49 4.76 -16.81
N VAL A 138 -16.36 4.63 -15.48
CA VAL A 138 -15.90 3.40 -14.84
C VAL A 138 -16.93 2.29 -15.00
N ILE A 139 -18.22 2.63 -14.85
CA ILE A 139 -19.34 1.70 -15.05
C ILE A 139 -19.38 1.18 -16.48
N GLU A 140 -19.21 2.04 -17.48
CA GLU A 140 -19.22 1.64 -18.88
C GLU A 140 -18.14 0.60 -19.18
N GLU A 141 -16.90 0.82 -18.72
CA GLU A 141 -15.80 -0.14 -18.91
C GLU A 141 -15.99 -1.40 -18.04
N PHE A 142 -16.47 -1.27 -16.80
CA PHE A 142 -16.79 -2.39 -15.92
C PHE A 142 -17.77 -3.37 -16.56
N LEU A 143 -18.83 -2.86 -17.20
CA LEU A 143 -19.83 -3.68 -17.88
C LEU A 143 -19.30 -4.37 -19.15
N THR A 144 -18.12 -3.99 -19.66
CA THR A 144 -17.45 -4.69 -20.76
C THR A 144 -16.58 -5.86 -20.30
N LEU A 145 -16.28 -5.97 -19.02
CA LEU A 145 -15.46 -7.07 -18.49
C LEU A 145 -16.20 -8.40 -18.62
N ASP A 146 -15.46 -9.50 -18.72
CA ASP A 146 -16.03 -10.84 -18.57
C ASP A 146 -16.78 -10.95 -17.23
N GLU A 147 -17.91 -11.68 -17.25
CA GLU A 147 -18.78 -11.86 -16.08
C GLU A 147 -18.02 -12.41 -14.86
N LYS A 148 -16.99 -13.24 -15.09
CA LYS A 148 -16.10 -13.77 -14.05
C LYS A 148 -15.42 -12.67 -13.23
N TYR A 149 -15.02 -11.56 -13.85
CA TYR A 149 -14.40 -10.43 -13.19
C TYR A 149 -15.44 -9.50 -12.55
N GLN A 150 -16.56 -9.26 -13.25
CA GLN A 150 -17.63 -8.43 -12.72
C GLN A 150 -18.15 -8.98 -11.38
N LYS A 151 -18.35 -10.30 -11.28
CA LYS A 151 -18.79 -10.97 -10.06
C LYS A 151 -17.85 -10.76 -8.88
N VAL A 152 -16.54 -10.88 -9.11
CA VAL A 152 -15.53 -10.67 -8.05
C VAL A 152 -15.55 -9.22 -7.56
N ILE A 153 -15.49 -8.26 -8.49
CA ILE A 153 -15.49 -6.83 -8.15
C ILE A 153 -16.76 -6.47 -7.38
N ALA A 154 -17.94 -6.93 -7.83
CA ALA A 154 -19.21 -6.67 -7.18
C ALA A 154 -19.32 -7.29 -5.79
N ASP A 155 -18.90 -8.55 -5.60
CA ASP A 155 -18.92 -9.22 -4.30
C ASP A 155 -18.04 -8.50 -3.28
N ILE A 156 -16.80 -8.16 -3.66
CA ILE A 156 -15.88 -7.45 -2.79
C ILE A 156 -16.41 -6.06 -2.45
N THR A 157 -16.90 -5.32 -3.45
CA THR A 157 -17.50 -3.98 -3.24
C THR A 157 -18.68 -4.06 -2.26
N LYS A 158 -19.53 -5.09 -2.38
CA LYS A 158 -20.67 -5.31 -1.48
C LYS A 158 -20.22 -5.55 -0.05
N ARG A 159 -19.26 -6.44 0.16
CA ARG A 159 -18.76 -6.82 1.49
C ARG A 159 -17.98 -5.69 2.15
N MET A 160 -17.14 -4.99 1.37
CA MET A 160 -16.36 -3.84 1.83
C MET A 160 -17.29 -2.68 2.21
N GLY A 161 -18.24 -2.32 1.36
CA GLY A 161 -19.20 -1.24 1.66
C GLY A 161 -20.11 -1.55 2.86
N ALA A 162 -20.53 -2.81 3.01
CA ALA A 162 -21.24 -3.25 4.21
C ALA A 162 -20.38 -3.14 5.47
N GLY A 163 -19.10 -3.51 5.38
CA GLY A 163 -18.12 -3.43 6.46
C GLY A 163 -17.82 -2.00 6.90
N MET A 164 -17.49 -1.10 5.96
CA MET A 164 -17.26 0.33 6.21
C MET A 164 -18.46 0.97 6.93
N ALA A 165 -19.67 0.64 6.49
CA ALA A 165 -20.89 1.16 7.10
C ALA A 165 -21.14 0.70 8.56
N LEU A 166 -20.42 -0.31 9.07
CA LEU A 166 -20.47 -0.70 10.49
C LEU A 166 -19.62 0.20 11.39
N TYR A 167 -18.62 0.89 10.83
CA TYR A 167 -17.62 1.64 11.60
C TYR A 167 -17.82 3.16 11.55
N ILE A 168 -18.67 3.65 10.67
CA ILE A 168 -19.06 5.07 10.63
C ILE A 168 -20.08 5.39 11.73
N ALA A 169 -19.85 6.51 12.42
CA ALA A 169 -20.72 7.02 13.47
C ALA A 169 -20.97 8.51 13.29
N THR A 170 -22.11 8.99 13.82
CA THR A 170 -22.37 10.43 13.95
C THR A 170 -21.64 10.94 15.19
N PRO A 171 -20.75 11.95 15.08
CA PRO A 171 -20.09 12.52 16.25
C PRO A 171 -21.11 13.08 17.25
N THR A 172 -20.92 12.76 18.53
CA THR A 172 -21.67 13.35 19.66
C THR A 172 -20.69 14.00 20.64
N PRO A 173 -21.14 14.82 21.61
CA PRO A 173 -20.27 15.33 22.66
C PRO A 173 -19.49 14.24 23.41
N GLU A 174 -20.07 13.04 23.56
CA GLU A 174 -19.47 11.89 24.23
C GLU A 174 -18.55 11.07 23.30
N LYS A 175 -18.84 11.05 22.00
CA LYS A 175 -18.04 10.38 20.96
C LYS A 175 -17.77 11.33 19.80
N PRO A 176 -16.74 12.19 19.88
CA PRO A 176 -16.53 13.27 18.91
C PRO A 176 -15.93 12.79 17.57
N ARG A 177 -15.78 11.48 17.37
CA ARG A 177 -15.10 10.89 16.22
C ARG A 177 -16.09 10.26 15.25
N TYR A 178 -15.81 10.41 13.96
CA TYR A 178 -16.57 9.76 12.90
C TYR A 178 -16.28 8.25 12.85
N ILE A 179 -15.05 7.87 13.18
CA ILE A 179 -14.60 6.49 13.30
C ILE A 179 -13.74 6.38 14.56
N GLU A 180 -14.05 5.41 15.42
CA GLU A 180 -13.23 5.09 16.59
C GLU A 180 -13.21 3.57 16.79
N ILE A 181 -12.01 2.96 16.67
CA ILE A 181 -11.82 1.52 16.87
C ILE A 181 -11.61 1.23 18.36
N GLU A 182 -12.54 0.49 18.96
CA GLU A 182 -12.51 0.26 20.42
C GLU A 182 -11.53 -0.86 20.83
N THR A 183 -11.41 -1.93 20.02
CA THR A 183 -10.63 -3.13 20.41
C THR A 183 -9.74 -3.65 19.31
N THR A 184 -8.68 -4.38 19.67
CA THR A 184 -7.77 -5.03 18.72
C THR A 184 -8.49 -6.05 17.81
N PRO A 185 -9.46 -6.87 18.28
CA PRO A 185 -10.31 -7.66 17.37
C PRO A 185 -11.13 -6.82 16.39
N ALA A 186 -11.67 -5.67 16.84
CA ALA A 186 -12.37 -4.74 15.95
C ALA A 186 -11.42 -4.09 14.93
N TYR A 187 -10.16 -3.85 15.30
CA TYR A 187 -9.12 -3.39 14.38
C TYR A 187 -8.81 -4.42 13.28
N ASN A 188 -8.67 -5.69 13.65
CA ASN A 188 -8.50 -6.79 12.69
C ASN A 188 -9.72 -6.92 11.76
N THR A 189 -10.92 -6.77 12.31
CA THR A 189 -12.17 -6.83 11.53
C THR A 189 -12.30 -5.64 10.58
N TYR A 190 -11.95 -4.43 11.03
CA TYR A 190 -11.93 -3.25 10.18
C TYR A 190 -10.93 -3.41 9.03
N THR A 191 -9.68 -3.77 9.34
CA THR A 191 -8.63 -3.97 8.33
C THR A 191 -8.93 -5.15 7.40
N HIS A 192 -9.68 -6.17 7.84
CA HIS A 192 -10.27 -7.17 6.95
C HIS A 192 -11.19 -6.53 5.91
N TYR A 193 -12.17 -5.72 6.33
CA TYR A 193 -13.13 -5.12 5.40
C TYR A 193 -12.47 -4.19 4.39
N VAL A 194 -11.60 -3.28 4.82
CA VAL A 194 -11.08 -2.22 3.94
C VAL A 194 -9.84 -2.64 3.15
N ALA A 195 -9.17 -3.74 3.50
CA ALA A 195 -7.96 -4.18 2.81
C ALA A 195 -7.80 -5.69 2.67
N GLY A 196 -8.17 -6.47 3.68
CA GLY A 196 -8.15 -7.94 3.59
C GLY A 196 -9.03 -8.46 2.43
N LEU A 197 -10.24 -7.92 2.28
CA LEU A 197 -11.12 -8.20 1.16
C LEU A 197 -10.51 -7.82 -0.20
N VAL A 198 -9.66 -6.78 -0.24
CA VAL A 198 -8.95 -6.40 -1.48
C VAL A 198 -7.95 -7.48 -1.88
N GLY A 199 -7.19 -8.02 -0.91
CA GLY A 199 -6.30 -9.16 -1.13
C GLY A 199 -7.05 -10.41 -1.62
N ILE A 200 -8.19 -10.71 -1.01
CA ILE A 200 -9.08 -11.80 -1.42
C ILE A 200 -9.59 -11.59 -2.87
N GLY A 201 -10.11 -10.40 -3.17
CA GLY A 201 -10.61 -10.06 -4.50
C GLY A 201 -9.53 -10.16 -5.58
N LEU A 202 -8.33 -9.64 -5.32
CA LEU A 202 -7.20 -9.79 -6.23
C LEU A 202 -6.86 -11.27 -6.46
N THR A 203 -6.85 -12.08 -5.41
CA THR A 203 -6.62 -13.53 -5.49
C THR A 203 -7.63 -14.22 -6.42
N ASP A 204 -8.91 -13.87 -6.27
CA ASP A 204 -9.98 -14.39 -7.13
C ASP A 204 -9.84 -13.92 -8.59
N LEU A 205 -9.46 -12.66 -8.82
CA LEU A 205 -9.17 -12.14 -10.16
C LEU A 205 -7.99 -12.91 -10.81
N PHE A 206 -6.92 -13.17 -10.05
CA PHE A 206 -5.75 -13.91 -10.54
C PHE A 206 -6.12 -15.34 -10.95
N ALA A 207 -6.87 -16.05 -10.12
CA ALA A 207 -7.35 -17.40 -10.46
C ALA A 207 -8.34 -17.38 -11.63
N ALA A 208 -9.27 -16.42 -11.67
CA ALA A 208 -10.24 -16.28 -12.77
C ALA A 208 -9.58 -15.94 -14.12
N SER A 209 -8.42 -15.28 -14.11
CA SER A 209 -7.60 -15.04 -15.30
C SER A 209 -6.91 -16.28 -15.84
N ARG A 210 -6.79 -17.34 -15.02
CA ARG A 210 -5.98 -18.55 -15.27
C ARG A 210 -4.47 -18.29 -15.38
N LEU A 211 -4.00 -17.09 -15.02
CA LEU A 211 -2.57 -16.81 -14.84
C LEU A 211 -2.02 -17.44 -13.56
N GLU A 212 -2.88 -17.61 -12.55
CA GLU A 212 -2.60 -18.40 -11.36
C GLU A 212 -3.51 -19.62 -11.26
N GLN A 213 -3.06 -20.62 -10.51
CA GLN A 213 -3.79 -21.88 -10.37
C GLN A 213 -5.06 -21.71 -9.51
N PRO A 214 -6.15 -22.45 -9.78
CA PRO A 214 -7.39 -22.38 -8.98
C PRO A 214 -7.17 -22.67 -7.48
N GLN A 215 -6.16 -23.46 -7.13
CA GLN A 215 -5.80 -23.76 -5.74
C GLN A 215 -5.35 -22.51 -4.96
N LEU A 216 -5.00 -21.42 -5.65
CA LEU A 216 -4.68 -20.14 -5.00
C LEU A 216 -5.88 -19.61 -4.20
N THR A 217 -7.12 -19.93 -4.56
CA THR A 217 -8.34 -19.52 -3.82
C THR A 217 -8.77 -20.55 -2.77
N SER A 218 -7.89 -21.47 -2.35
CA SER A 218 -8.20 -22.40 -1.26
C SER A 218 -8.42 -21.64 0.06
N PRO A 219 -9.24 -22.15 1.00
CA PRO A 219 -9.53 -21.43 2.25
C PRO A 219 -8.27 -20.99 3.03
N ALA A 220 -7.22 -21.82 3.05
CA ALA A 220 -5.96 -21.47 3.70
C ALA A 220 -5.25 -20.29 3.02
N ASN A 221 -5.23 -20.26 1.69
CA ASN A 221 -4.57 -19.19 0.94
C ASN A 221 -5.36 -17.88 0.96
N ILE A 222 -6.70 -17.97 1.06
CA ILE A 222 -7.58 -16.82 1.25
C ILE A 222 -7.31 -16.12 2.58
N GLU A 223 -7.00 -16.87 3.64
CA GLU A 223 -6.57 -16.27 4.91
C GLU A 223 -5.22 -15.54 4.76
N LEU A 224 -4.26 -16.14 4.06
CA LEU A 224 -2.98 -15.47 3.77
C LEU A 224 -3.19 -14.19 2.93
N ALA A 225 -4.14 -14.20 1.99
CA ALA A 225 -4.50 -13.04 1.18
C ALA A 225 -5.14 -11.93 2.03
N ASN A 226 -6.01 -12.31 2.99
CA ASN A 226 -6.56 -11.39 3.98
C ASN A 226 -5.43 -10.72 4.79
N GLU A 227 -4.51 -11.51 5.33
CA GLU A 227 -3.39 -11.01 6.13
C GLU A 227 -2.42 -10.14 5.33
N MET A 228 -2.23 -10.39 4.03
CA MET A 228 -1.52 -9.48 3.13
C MET A 228 -2.16 -8.11 3.05
N GLY A 229 -3.48 -8.05 2.89
CA GLY A 229 -4.23 -6.81 2.88
C GLY A 229 -4.16 -6.09 4.22
N GLN A 230 -4.35 -6.82 5.32
CA GLN A 230 -4.24 -6.27 6.66
C GLN A 230 -2.86 -5.69 6.94
N PHE A 231 -1.77 -6.36 6.54
CA PHE A 231 -0.42 -5.82 6.76
C PHE A 231 -0.24 -4.45 6.11
N LEU A 232 -0.65 -4.30 4.84
CA LEU A 232 -0.57 -3.02 4.14
C LEU A 232 -1.41 -1.95 4.84
N GLN A 233 -2.63 -2.29 5.28
CA GLN A 233 -3.52 -1.35 5.93
C GLN A 233 -3.02 -0.92 7.31
N LYS A 234 -2.53 -1.85 8.11
CA LYS A 234 -1.97 -1.55 9.43
C LYS A 234 -0.74 -0.63 9.31
N VAL A 235 0.10 -0.86 8.30
CA VAL A 235 1.25 0.02 8.02
C VAL A 235 0.79 1.42 7.62
N ASN A 236 -0.27 1.56 6.80
CA ASN A 236 -0.83 2.87 6.45
C ASN A 236 -1.43 3.58 7.66
N ILE A 237 -2.25 2.91 8.47
CA ILE A 237 -2.86 3.44 9.69
C ILE A 237 -1.79 3.93 10.70
N LEU A 238 -0.65 3.23 10.80
CA LEU A 238 0.45 3.68 11.64
C LEU A 238 1.10 4.96 11.11
N LYS A 239 1.33 5.03 9.79
CA LYS A 239 1.97 6.17 9.11
C LYS A 239 1.09 7.42 9.09
N ASP A 240 -0.22 7.25 8.94
CA ASP A 240 -1.18 8.32 8.68
C ASP A 240 -1.88 8.83 9.95
N PHE A 241 -1.40 8.41 11.14
CA PHE A 241 -1.96 8.76 12.45
C PHE A 241 -2.40 10.23 12.60
N LEU A 242 -1.53 11.18 12.24
CA LEU A 242 -1.84 12.61 12.36
C LEU A 242 -2.89 13.09 11.35
N GLU A 243 -2.86 12.57 10.12
CA GLU A 243 -3.82 12.91 9.07
C GLU A 243 -5.21 12.42 9.46
N ASP A 244 -5.30 11.18 9.91
CA ASP A 244 -6.55 10.59 10.42
C ASP A 244 -7.10 11.36 11.62
N LEU A 245 -6.24 11.73 12.57
CA LEU A 245 -6.65 12.47 13.76
C LEU A 245 -7.23 13.85 13.41
N GLN A 246 -6.62 14.56 12.46
CA GLN A 246 -7.06 15.87 11.97
C GLN A 246 -8.42 15.80 11.27
N GLU A 247 -8.74 14.66 10.65
CA GLU A 247 -10.01 14.41 9.98
C GLU A 247 -11.07 13.76 10.90
N GLY A 248 -10.77 13.64 12.20
CA GLY A 248 -11.71 13.11 13.18
C GLY A 248 -11.87 11.59 13.14
N ARG A 249 -10.87 10.88 12.60
CA ARG A 249 -10.80 9.42 12.51
C ARG A 249 -9.76 8.87 13.48
N VAL A 250 -10.09 7.79 14.18
CA VAL A 250 -9.18 7.12 15.12
C VAL A 250 -9.19 5.62 14.86
N PHE A 251 -8.20 5.16 14.08
CA PHE A 251 -8.06 3.76 13.73
C PHE A 251 -7.19 2.96 14.69
N TRP A 252 -6.34 3.63 15.47
CA TRP A 252 -5.57 2.97 16.52
C TRP A 252 -6.55 2.42 17.57
N PRO A 253 -6.47 1.14 17.92
CA PRO A 253 -7.45 0.53 18.81
C PRO A 253 -7.32 1.07 20.24
N LYS A 254 -8.45 1.45 20.83
CA LYS A 254 -8.53 2.05 22.18
C LYS A 254 -7.97 1.16 23.26
N ASP A 255 -8.23 -0.14 23.22
CA ASP A 255 -7.62 -1.10 24.14
C ASP A 255 -6.08 -1.16 24.06
N VAL A 256 -5.44 -0.56 23.05
CA VAL A 256 -4.00 -0.33 23.00
C VAL A 256 -3.66 1.08 23.45
N TRP A 257 -4.13 2.13 22.75
CA TRP A 257 -3.66 3.49 23.05
C TRP A 257 -4.07 3.99 24.44
N SER A 258 -5.19 3.50 25.00
CA SER A 258 -5.65 3.88 26.34
C SER A 258 -4.69 3.43 27.45
N LYS A 259 -3.79 2.48 27.17
CA LYS A 259 -2.74 2.04 28.11
C LYS A 259 -1.62 3.08 28.27
N TYR A 260 -1.48 3.97 27.28
CA TYR A 260 -0.33 4.85 27.12
C TYR A 260 -0.67 6.32 27.38
N VAL A 261 -1.85 6.77 26.95
CA VAL A 261 -2.30 8.14 27.22
C VAL A 261 -2.48 8.37 28.72
N PRO A 262 -2.25 9.60 29.22
CA PRO A 262 -2.54 9.94 30.60
C PRO A 262 -4.03 9.75 30.93
N GLU A 263 -4.34 9.48 32.19
CA GLU A 263 -5.71 9.29 32.66
C GLU A 263 -6.61 10.48 32.31
N GLY A 264 -7.80 10.19 31.78
CA GLY A 264 -8.78 11.20 31.37
C GLY A 264 -8.46 11.92 30.05
N ARG A 265 -7.40 11.51 29.33
CA ARG A 265 -7.04 12.07 28.01
C ARG A 265 -7.51 11.17 26.87
N SER A 266 -7.76 11.78 25.71
CA SER A 266 -8.03 11.10 24.45
C SER A 266 -6.74 10.75 23.71
N VAL A 267 -6.87 10.02 22.60
CA VAL A 267 -5.77 9.65 21.71
C VAL A 267 -4.94 10.85 21.21
N ASP A 268 -5.52 12.05 21.17
CA ASP A 268 -4.85 13.31 20.79
C ASP A 268 -3.60 13.59 21.62
N ALA A 269 -3.58 13.13 22.88
CA ALA A 269 -2.43 13.28 23.76
C ALA A 269 -1.16 12.66 23.17
N LEU A 270 -1.27 11.64 22.30
CA LEU A 270 -0.10 11.04 21.64
C LEU A 270 0.57 11.97 20.61
N ALA A 271 -0.15 12.99 20.11
CA ALA A 271 0.40 13.99 19.20
C ALA A 271 1.10 15.16 19.94
N GLU A 272 1.00 15.22 21.27
CA GLU A 272 1.59 16.29 22.07
C GLU A 272 3.06 16.01 22.40
N GLU A 273 3.93 17.02 22.24
CA GLU A 273 5.38 16.85 22.39
C GLU A 273 5.78 16.34 23.79
N GLN A 274 5.09 16.77 24.85
CA GLN A 274 5.34 16.30 26.22
C GLN A 274 5.02 14.80 26.44
N HIS A 275 4.30 14.16 25.53
CA HIS A 275 3.85 12.76 25.64
C HIS A 275 4.57 11.84 24.65
N GLN A 276 5.71 12.27 24.10
CA GLN A 276 6.44 11.52 23.08
C GLN A 276 6.82 10.10 23.52
N ASP A 277 7.27 9.89 24.76
CA ASP A 277 7.70 8.56 25.21
C ASP A 277 6.54 7.56 25.25
N VAL A 278 5.36 7.97 25.72
CA VAL A 278 4.17 7.12 25.70
C VAL A 278 3.63 6.91 24.28
N ALA A 279 3.75 7.92 23.41
CA ALA A 279 3.40 7.82 22.01
C ALA A 279 4.27 6.81 21.26
N LEU A 280 5.60 6.85 21.46
CA LEU A 280 6.53 5.88 20.89
C LEU A 280 6.29 4.47 21.42
N ALA A 281 6.01 4.32 22.72
CA ALA A 281 5.68 3.02 23.31
C ALA A 281 4.38 2.43 22.71
N CYS A 282 3.35 3.27 22.51
CA CYS A 282 2.11 2.88 21.83
C CYS A 282 2.36 2.47 20.37
N LEU A 283 3.13 3.27 19.63
CA LEU A 283 3.53 2.97 18.25
C LEU A 283 4.22 1.60 18.18
N ASN A 284 5.19 1.34 19.06
CA ASN A 284 5.95 0.11 19.04
C ASN A 284 5.08 -1.13 19.36
N GLU A 285 4.08 -1.01 20.25
CA GLU A 285 3.09 -2.08 20.46
C GLU A 285 2.26 -2.39 19.20
N LEU A 286 1.86 -1.37 18.44
CA LEU A 286 1.11 -1.55 17.20
C LEU A 286 2.00 -2.03 16.04
N VAL A 287 3.29 -1.68 16.03
CA VAL A 287 4.26 -2.24 15.08
C VAL A 287 4.40 -3.75 15.27
N VAL A 288 4.38 -4.26 16.51
CA VAL A 288 4.37 -5.70 16.77
C VAL A 288 3.17 -6.37 16.11
N ASP A 289 1.99 -5.76 16.22
CA ASP A 289 0.75 -6.29 15.64
C ASP A 289 0.83 -6.39 14.10
N ALA A 290 1.44 -5.41 13.44
CA ALA A 290 1.72 -5.47 12.01
C ALA A 290 2.79 -6.51 11.64
N LEU A 291 3.92 -6.57 12.38
CA LEU A 291 5.02 -7.50 12.10
C LEU A 291 4.59 -8.98 12.14
N LYS A 292 3.62 -9.32 12.99
CA LYS A 292 3.08 -10.68 13.11
C LYS A 292 2.44 -11.21 11.82
N LEU A 293 1.99 -10.33 10.93
CA LEU A 293 1.38 -10.70 9.64
C LEU A 293 2.41 -11.03 8.56
N VAL A 294 3.68 -10.65 8.75
CA VAL A 294 4.72 -10.78 7.73
C VAL A 294 4.97 -12.23 7.28
N PRO A 295 5.07 -13.24 8.17
CA PRO A 295 5.24 -14.63 7.74
C PRO A 295 4.13 -15.09 6.78
N SER A 296 2.89 -14.67 7.01
CA SER A 296 1.77 -14.97 6.11
C SER A 296 1.87 -14.26 4.77
N CYS A 297 2.31 -12.99 4.78
CA CYS A 297 2.57 -12.24 3.54
C CYS A 297 3.63 -12.93 2.67
N LEU A 298 4.72 -13.38 3.31
CA LEU A 298 5.79 -14.14 2.65
C LEU A 298 5.29 -15.49 2.13
N SER A 299 4.43 -16.17 2.91
CA SER A 299 3.80 -17.43 2.53
C SER A 299 2.92 -17.27 1.30
N TYR A 300 2.05 -16.26 1.26
CA TYR A 300 1.21 -16.00 0.08
C TYR A 300 2.06 -15.70 -1.16
N MET A 301 3.05 -14.79 -1.06
CA MET A 301 3.89 -14.43 -2.21
C MET A 301 4.67 -15.63 -2.76
N SER A 302 5.00 -16.63 -1.93
CA SER A 302 5.66 -17.87 -2.37
C SER A 302 4.78 -18.78 -3.25
N LEU A 303 3.45 -18.62 -3.18
CA LEU A 303 2.49 -19.39 -3.95
C LEU A 303 2.40 -18.90 -5.40
N LEU A 304 2.62 -17.60 -5.63
CA LEU A 304 2.46 -16.95 -6.94
C LEU A 304 3.47 -17.48 -7.95
N LYS A 305 2.99 -17.78 -9.17
CA LYS A 305 3.81 -18.35 -10.26
C LYS A 305 3.94 -17.40 -11.44
N ASN A 306 2.93 -16.58 -11.71
CA ASN A 306 2.99 -15.60 -12.78
C ASN A 306 3.91 -14.42 -12.36
N PRO A 307 4.92 -14.07 -13.16
CA PRO A 307 5.88 -13.01 -12.79
C PRO A 307 5.26 -11.62 -12.62
N THR A 308 4.25 -11.24 -13.42
CA THR A 308 3.63 -9.92 -13.33
C THR A 308 2.71 -9.82 -12.12
N VAL A 309 1.96 -10.89 -11.82
CA VAL A 309 1.16 -11.04 -10.58
C VAL A 309 2.07 -11.01 -9.36
N PHE A 310 3.19 -11.73 -9.39
CA PHE A 310 4.18 -11.71 -8.31
C PHE A 310 4.69 -10.30 -8.05
N GLN A 311 5.16 -9.60 -9.08
CA GLN A 311 5.67 -8.23 -8.95
C GLN A 311 4.58 -7.27 -8.43
N PHE A 312 3.36 -7.39 -8.95
CA PHE A 312 2.22 -6.61 -8.51
C PHE A 312 1.96 -6.76 -7.00
N CYS A 313 2.03 -7.98 -6.48
CA CYS A 313 1.87 -8.26 -5.05
C CYS A 313 3.10 -7.88 -4.22
N ALA A 314 4.31 -8.12 -4.72
CA ALA A 314 5.55 -7.95 -3.96
C ALA A 314 5.94 -6.48 -3.76
N ILE A 315 5.70 -5.61 -4.75
CA ILE A 315 6.12 -4.21 -4.69
C ILE A 315 5.49 -3.46 -3.49
N PRO A 316 4.16 -3.47 -3.27
CA PRO A 316 3.56 -2.81 -2.11
C PRO A 316 4.04 -3.39 -0.78
N GLN A 317 4.24 -4.70 -0.71
CA GLN A 317 4.67 -5.42 0.48
C GLN A 317 6.10 -5.03 0.89
N MET A 318 7.00 -4.97 -0.08
CA MET A 318 8.38 -4.52 0.10
C MET A 318 8.45 -3.04 0.52
N MET A 319 7.57 -2.20 -0.02
CA MET A 319 7.43 -0.81 0.45
C MET A 319 6.90 -0.75 1.88
N ALA A 320 5.95 -1.61 2.24
CA ALA A 320 5.34 -1.61 3.57
C ALA A 320 6.31 -2.02 4.69
N ILE A 321 7.15 -3.05 4.48
CA ILE A 321 8.18 -3.41 5.47
C ILE A 321 9.27 -2.33 5.61
N ALA A 322 9.65 -1.68 4.50
CA ALA A 322 10.59 -0.56 4.51
C ALA A 322 10.02 0.68 5.22
N THR A 323 8.72 0.91 5.03
CA THR A 323 7.92 1.94 5.70
C THR A 323 7.91 1.65 7.20
N LEU A 324 7.57 0.44 7.62
CA LEU A 324 7.58 0.03 9.03
C LEU A 324 8.96 0.22 9.68
N ASP A 325 10.06 -0.16 9.00
CA ASP A 325 11.42 0.10 9.48
C ASP A 325 11.71 1.61 9.63
N HIS A 326 11.22 2.45 8.72
CA HIS A 326 11.43 3.89 8.78
C HIS A 326 10.73 4.56 9.98
N PHE A 327 9.54 4.09 10.35
CA PHE A 327 8.72 4.67 11.43
C PHE A 327 8.93 4.01 12.79
N TYR A 328 9.50 2.80 12.82
CA TYR A 328 9.75 2.11 14.08
C TYR A 328 10.55 2.98 15.06
N ASN A 329 9.99 3.20 16.24
CA ASN A 329 10.51 4.07 17.30
C ASN A 329 10.91 5.49 16.82
N ASN A 330 10.17 6.06 15.86
CA ASN A 330 10.47 7.35 15.25
C ASN A 330 9.38 8.40 15.57
N PRO A 331 9.70 9.52 16.24
CA PRO A 331 8.71 10.51 16.68
C PRO A 331 8.11 11.33 15.52
N SER A 332 8.66 11.25 14.31
CA SER A 332 8.12 11.96 13.14
C SER A 332 6.67 11.59 12.82
N VAL A 333 6.23 10.36 13.14
CA VAL A 333 4.84 9.89 12.99
C VAL A 333 3.85 10.81 13.69
N PHE A 334 4.25 11.41 14.82
CA PHE A 334 3.42 12.29 15.65
C PHE A 334 3.64 13.77 15.38
N ARG A 335 4.56 14.13 14.47
CA ARG A 335 4.98 15.53 14.23
C ARG A 335 4.77 16.00 12.81
N THR A 336 4.71 15.09 11.83
CA THR A 336 4.66 15.45 10.42
C THR A 336 3.74 14.50 9.65
N THR A 337 2.74 15.07 9.00
CA THR A 337 1.83 14.34 8.11
C THR A 337 2.54 13.90 6.84
N GLY A 338 2.07 12.80 6.24
CA GLY A 338 2.57 12.34 4.94
C GLY A 338 4.03 11.87 4.93
N THR A 339 4.58 11.48 6.08
CA THR A 339 5.95 10.95 6.14
C THR A 339 6.04 9.67 5.30
N LYS A 340 6.99 9.61 4.38
CA LYS A 340 7.11 8.55 3.36
C LYS A 340 8.57 8.13 3.22
N ILE A 341 8.79 6.87 2.84
CA ILE A 341 10.11 6.44 2.38
C ILE A 341 10.55 7.31 1.20
N ARG A 342 11.86 7.57 1.10
CA ARG A 342 12.42 8.36 -0.01
C ARG A 342 12.05 7.72 -1.34
N ARG A 343 11.80 8.55 -2.35
CA ARG A 343 11.44 8.09 -3.69
C ARG A 343 12.50 7.17 -4.31
N GLY A 344 13.78 7.44 -4.08
CA GLY A 344 14.86 6.58 -4.56
C GLY A 344 14.86 5.20 -3.90
N LEU A 345 14.57 5.11 -2.60
CA LEU A 345 14.36 3.84 -1.92
C LEU A 345 13.14 3.10 -2.48
N ALA A 346 12.01 3.78 -2.69
CA ALA A 346 10.82 3.19 -3.28
C ALA A 346 11.08 2.59 -4.67
N VAL A 347 11.82 3.31 -5.54
CA VAL A 347 12.22 2.83 -6.87
C VAL A 347 13.17 1.64 -6.76
N LYS A 348 14.15 1.69 -5.85
CA LYS A 348 15.08 0.58 -5.61
C LYS A 348 14.34 -0.69 -5.19
N LEU A 349 13.37 -0.57 -4.28
CA LEU A 349 12.56 -1.71 -3.82
C LEU A 349 11.69 -2.27 -4.94
N MET A 350 11.06 -1.39 -5.73
CA MET A 350 10.29 -1.79 -6.91
C MET A 350 11.14 -2.59 -7.90
N LEU A 351 12.35 -2.12 -8.23
CA LEU A 351 13.27 -2.83 -9.12
C LEU A 351 13.82 -4.15 -8.53
N ALA A 352 13.80 -4.30 -7.21
CA ALA A 352 14.25 -5.51 -6.51
C ALA A 352 13.12 -6.53 -6.28
N SER A 353 11.86 -6.18 -6.54
CA SER A 353 10.69 -7.02 -6.24
C SER A 353 10.41 -8.05 -7.34
N THR A 354 11.45 -8.68 -7.90
CA THR A 354 11.34 -9.53 -9.10
C THR A 354 11.11 -11.01 -8.81
N ASP A 355 11.51 -11.48 -7.64
CA ASP A 355 11.46 -12.90 -7.24
C ASP A 355 11.50 -13.06 -5.72
N MET A 356 11.14 -14.27 -5.25
CA MET A 356 11.12 -14.60 -3.82
C MET A 356 12.48 -14.56 -3.15
N ARG A 357 13.59 -14.75 -3.86
CA ARG A 357 14.94 -14.66 -3.27
C ARG A 357 15.24 -13.22 -2.87
N SER A 358 14.90 -12.26 -3.74
CA SER A 358 15.07 -10.84 -3.49
C SER A 358 14.13 -10.34 -2.39
N VAL A 359 12.87 -10.81 -2.38
CA VAL A 359 11.91 -10.53 -1.30
C VAL A 359 12.43 -11.05 0.05
N LYS A 360 12.79 -12.33 0.15
CA LYS A 360 13.34 -12.94 1.37
C LYS A 360 14.53 -12.17 1.93
N LYS A 361 15.51 -11.88 1.07
CA LYS A 361 16.70 -11.10 1.46
C LYS A 361 16.32 -9.73 2.02
N GLN A 362 15.37 -9.03 1.40
CA GLN A 362 15.01 -7.69 1.84
C GLN A 362 14.20 -7.70 3.15
N TYR A 363 13.30 -8.66 3.32
CA TYR A 363 12.55 -8.85 4.56
C TYR A 363 13.46 -9.23 5.72
N GLU A 364 14.44 -10.13 5.51
CA GLU A 364 15.46 -10.43 6.50
C GLU A 364 16.25 -9.17 6.89
N GLN A 365 16.70 -8.38 5.90
CA GLN A 365 17.43 -7.14 6.16
C GLN A 365 16.62 -6.14 6.99
N TYR A 366 15.33 -5.94 6.68
CA TYR A 366 14.49 -5.03 7.44
C TYR A 366 14.13 -5.58 8.82
N ALA A 367 13.87 -6.88 8.97
CA ALA A 367 13.64 -7.50 10.28
C ALA A 367 14.86 -7.33 11.20
N LEU A 368 16.08 -7.54 10.66
CA LEU A 368 17.33 -7.32 11.40
C LEU A 368 17.56 -5.83 11.73
N SER A 369 17.22 -4.93 10.81
CA SER A 369 17.30 -3.48 11.04
C SER A 369 16.36 -3.02 12.17
N ILE A 370 15.09 -3.43 12.13
CA ILE A 370 14.11 -3.15 13.19
C ILE A 370 14.59 -3.74 14.51
N ASN A 371 15.06 -4.99 14.51
CA ASN A 371 15.55 -5.62 15.74
C ASN A 371 16.79 -4.94 16.33
N ARG A 372 17.67 -4.38 15.48
CA ARG A 372 18.81 -3.57 15.94
C ARG A 372 18.34 -2.28 16.61
N LYS A 373 17.43 -1.54 15.96
CA LYS A 373 16.81 -0.34 16.55
C LYS A 373 16.10 -0.65 17.87
N ASN A 374 15.44 -1.81 17.95
CA ASN A 374 14.78 -2.29 19.16
C ASN A 374 15.80 -2.54 20.28
N ALA A 375 16.89 -3.25 19.99
CA ALA A 375 17.96 -3.49 20.94
C ALA A 375 18.59 -2.18 21.44
N ASP A 376 18.80 -1.22 20.54
CA ASP A 376 19.32 0.12 20.89
C ASP A 376 18.32 0.93 21.73
N ALA A 377 17.02 0.64 21.66
CA ALA A 377 15.97 1.32 22.42
C ALA A 377 15.72 0.73 23.83
N VAL A 378 16.18 -0.50 24.08
CA VAL A 378 15.98 -1.18 25.37
C VAL A 378 16.49 -0.32 26.53
N GLY A 379 15.62 -0.08 27.51
CA GLY A 379 15.94 0.70 28.72
C GLY A 379 15.96 2.22 28.53
N LYS A 380 15.77 2.74 27.31
CA LYS A 380 15.70 4.20 27.07
C LYS A 380 14.32 4.79 27.33
N ASN A 381 13.27 4.00 27.18
CA ASN A 381 11.88 4.39 27.44
C ASN A 381 11.24 3.34 28.36
N ASP A 382 10.95 3.71 29.60
CA ASP A 382 10.38 2.81 30.62
C ASP A 382 8.91 2.43 30.34
N LYS A 383 8.25 3.19 29.47
CA LYS A 383 6.86 2.94 29.04
C LYS A 383 6.77 1.87 27.97
N ASP A 384 7.84 1.64 27.21
CA ASP A 384 7.87 0.65 26.14
C ASP A 384 8.13 -0.77 26.69
N LYS A 385 7.05 -1.56 26.75
CA LYS A 385 7.09 -2.98 27.15
C LYS A 385 7.05 -3.93 25.94
N SER A 386 7.13 -3.40 24.73
CA SER A 386 6.98 -4.17 23.49
C SER A 386 8.28 -4.85 23.03
N PHE A 387 9.43 -4.49 23.60
CA PHE A 387 10.77 -4.92 23.17
C PHE A 387 10.93 -6.43 22.90
N MET A 388 10.49 -7.30 23.82
CA MET A 388 10.55 -8.75 23.62
C MET A 388 9.64 -9.20 22.47
N LYS A 389 8.45 -8.60 22.37
CA LYS A 389 7.48 -8.94 21.32
C LYS A 389 7.98 -8.52 19.94
N VAL A 390 8.64 -7.36 19.84
CA VAL A 390 9.30 -6.90 18.60
C VAL A 390 10.41 -7.88 18.22
N ALA A 391 11.28 -8.24 19.17
CA ALA A 391 12.37 -9.18 18.92
C ALA A 391 11.85 -10.55 18.45
N VAL A 392 10.79 -11.08 19.08
CA VAL A 392 10.14 -12.33 18.67
C VAL A 392 9.55 -12.22 17.26
N ALA A 393 8.79 -11.16 16.97
CA ALA A 393 8.18 -10.98 15.65
C ALA A 393 9.25 -10.88 14.54
N CYS A 394 10.34 -10.13 14.77
CA CYS A 394 11.47 -10.09 13.83
C CYS A 394 12.15 -11.46 13.70
N ALA A 395 12.34 -12.19 14.80
CA ALA A 395 12.92 -13.52 14.76
C ALA A 395 12.05 -14.51 13.97
N ASP A 396 10.72 -14.42 14.06
CA ASP A 396 9.82 -15.29 13.32
C ASP A 396 9.86 -15.02 11.81
N ILE A 397 10.08 -13.76 11.39
CA ILE A 397 10.35 -13.42 9.98
C ILE A 397 11.65 -14.07 9.51
N VAL A 398 12.74 -13.93 10.29
CA VAL A 398 14.05 -14.52 9.93
C VAL A 398 13.97 -16.05 9.89
N LYS A 399 13.31 -16.68 10.88
CA LYS A 399 13.06 -18.13 10.89
C LYS A 399 12.29 -18.57 9.66
N TRP A 400 11.23 -17.85 9.28
CA TRP A 400 10.46 -18.16 8.08
C TRP A 400 11.36 -18.10 6.85
N VAL A 401 12.17 -17.04 6.70
CA VAL A 401 13.08 -16.87 5.56
C VAL A 401 14.06 -18.04 5.48
N HIS A 402 14.73 -18.40 6.57
CA HIS A 402 15.72 -19.49 6.59
C HIS A 402 15.08 -20.86 6.38
N ALA A 403 13.88 -21.10 6.89
CA ALA A 403 13.16 -22.35 6.66
C ALA A 403 12.72 -22.55 5.19
N HIS A 404 12.57 -21.46 4.45
CA HIS A 404 12.15 -21.45 3.04
C HIS A 404 13.27 -21.03 2.09
N ASP A 405 14.51 -20.92 2.58
CA ASP A 405 15.71 -20.92 1.76
C ASP A 405 16.06 -22.37 1.46
N GLU A 406 15.69 -22.83 0.27
CA GLU A 406 16.28 -24.05 -0.27
C GLU A 406 17.81 -23.85 -0.29
N THR A 407 18.57 -24.71 0.39
CA THR A 407 20.00 -24.90 0.12
C THR A 407 20.17 -25.51 -1.27
N GLN A 408 19.78 -24.76 -2.30
CA GLN A 408 20.16 -25.02 -3.67
C GLN A 408 21.60 -24.51 -3.80
N LEU A 409 22.56 -25.42 -3.70
CA LEU A 409 23.91 -25.29 -4.26
C LEU A 409 23.81 -25.15 -5.79
N VAL A 410 23.11 -24.13 -6.27
CA VAL A 410 23.23 -23.66 -7.64
C VAL A 410 24.39 -22.68 -7.58
N PRO A 411 25.51 -22.93 -8.29
CA PRO A 411 26.59 -21.96 -8.34
C PRO A 411 25.95 -20.66 -8.78
N ALA A 412 26.18 -19.59 -8.01
CA ALA A 412 25.65 -18.28 -8.31
C ALA A 412 25.89 -18.00 -9.80
N ALA A 413 24.83 -17.99 -10.61
CA ALA A 413 24.88 -17.25 -11.86
C ALA A 413 25.31 -15.85 -11.41
N ASN A 414 26.52 -15.48 -11.79
CA ASN A 414 27.20 -14.31 -11.30
C ASN A 414 26.58 -13.06 -11.96
N ASN A 415 25.29 -12.86 -11.73
CA ASN A 415 24.62 -11.58 -11.80
C ASN A 415 24.80 -10.85 -10.46
N GLY A 416 25.95 -11.06 -9.80
CA GLY A 416 26.39 -10.16 -8.75
C GLY A 416 26.43 -8.78 -9.36
N TRP A 417 25.51 -7.91 -8.93
CA TRP A 417 25.45 -6.53 -9.36
C TRP A 417 26.77 -5.88 -8.96
N LYS A 418 27.70 -5.76 -9.91
CA LYS A 418 28.93 -5.01 -9.71
C LYS A 418 28.54 -3.55 -9.58
N PHE A 419 28.55 -3.06 -8.34
CA PHE A 419 28.41 -1.65 -8.04
C PHE A 419 29.68 -0.94 -8.54
N ASP A 420 29.59 -0.31 -9.70
CA ASP A 420 30.71 0.44 -10.28
C ASP A 420 30.79 1.83 -9.63
N TRP A 421 31.75 1.98 -8.72
CA TRP A 421 32.01 3.24 -8.02
C TRP A 421 32.32 4.40 -8.97
N VAL A 422 32.88 4.12 -10.15
CA VAL A 422 33.19 5.15 -11.14
C VAL A 422 31.90 5.72 -11.74
N VAL A 423 30.93 4.85 -12.03
CA VAL A 423 29.60 5.26 -12.52
C VAL A 423 28.82 5.99 -11.42
N ALA A 424 28.87 5.51 -10.17
CA ALA A 424 28.18 6.15 -9.06
C ALA A 424 28.74 7.56 -8.75
N VAL A 425 30.07 7.72 -8.76
CA VAL A 425 30.71 9.04 -8.58
C VAL A 425 30.41 9.95 -9.75
N GLY A 426 30.45 9.45 -10.99
CA GLY A 426 30.06 10.20 -12.18
C GLY A 426 28.61 10.71 -12.11
N LEU A 427 27.67 9.86 -11.66
CA LEU A 427 26.26 10.23 -11.51
C LEU A 427 26.02 11.22 -10.36
N VAL A 428 26.77 11.14 -9.26
CA VAL A 428 26.72 12.13 -8.16
C VAL A 428 27.24 13.49 -8.63
N VAL A 429 28.34 13.51 -9.39
CA VAL A 429 28.90 14.76 -9.96
C VAL A 429 27.92 15.39 -10.96
N ILE A 430 27.28 14.59 -11.82
CA ILE A 430 26.26 15.07 -12.76
C ILE A 430 25.02 15.59 -12.02
N ALA A 431 24.56 14.89 -10.97
CA ALA A 431 23.43 15.33 -10.15
C ALA A 431 23.72 16.64 -9.40
N CYS A 432 24.93 16.80 -8.86
CA CYS A 432 25.40 18.03 -8.23
C CYS A 432 25.50 19.18 -9.26
N ALA A 433 26.01 18.91 -10.47
CA ALA A 433 26.11 19.90 -11.54
C ALA A 433 24.72 20.35 -12.06
N LEU A 434 23.75 19.44 -12.14
CA LEU A 434 22.35 19.76 -12.47
C LEU A 434 21.66 20.56 -11.36
N ALA A 435 21.89 20.22 -10.08
CA ALA A 435 21.34 20.94 -8.94
C ALA A 435 21.91 22.36 -8.79
N MET A 436 23.16 22.58 -9.24
CA MET A 436 23.81 23.89 -9.26
C MET A 436 23.54 24.69 -10.55
N GLY A 437 22.70 24.20 -11.46
CA GLY A 437 22.37 24.90 -12.72
C GLY A 437 23.54 25.01 -13.71
N MET A 438 24.58 24.19 -13.54
CA MET A 438 25.82 24.25 -14.33
C MET A 438 25.75 23.44 -15.63
N LEU A 439 24.66 22.72 -15.87
CA LEU A 439 24.40 21.97 -17.10
C LEU A 439 23.04 22.41 -17.69
N PRO A 440 22.94 22.63 -19.01
CA PRO A 440 21.67 22.99 -19.63
C PRO A 440 20.66 21.85 -19.46
N THR A 441 19.45 22.19 -19.00
CA THR A 441 18.32 21.28 -18.95
C THR A 441 17.90 20.94 -20.38
N VAL A 442 18.36 19.81 -20.91
CA VAL A 442 17.85 19.27 -22.17
C VAL A 442 16.59 18.47 -21.85
N LEU A 443 15.49 18.86 -22.53
CA LEU A 443 14.11 18.39 -22.43
C LEU A 443 13.94 16.86 -22.45
#